data_AF-U4QWU0-F1
#
_entry.id   AF-U4QWU0-F1
#
_cell.length_a   1.000
_cell.length_b   1.000
_cell.length_c   1.000
_cell.angle_alpha   90.00
_cell.angle_beta   90.00
_cell.angle_gamma   90.00
#
_symmetry.space_group_name_H-M   'P 1'
#
loop_
_entity.id
_entity.type
_entity.pdbx_description
1 polymer ?
#
loop_
_entity_poly.entity_id
_entity_poly.type
_entity_poly.pdbx_seq_one_letter_code
_entity_poly.pdbx_strand_id
1 'polypeptide(L)'
;MDDKTIKNNTGVESSSSTPNVDELKAKHGKVYKLDLTLNPDDNTEIEKSYIFIKPTTASYDRYVKTSSNGMTKALKTFMFDNIIPEHRDKLEADLEEYPALTLSAGEKLLSMLGLSKSANLMKL
;
A
#
# COMPACT_ATOMS: atom_id res chain seq x y z
N MET A 1 0.05 52.34 10.32
CA MET A 1 -1.36 52.50 9.91
C MET A 1 -1.51 51.82 8.58
N ASP A 2 -2.11 50.62 8.63
CA ASP A 2 -3.10 50.08 7.69
C ASP A 2 -2.66 49.82 6.23
N ASP A 3 -2.43 48.57 5.83
CA ASP A 3 -3.42 47.51 5.45
C ASP A 3 -3.96 47.68 4.01
N LYS A 4 -3.67 46.67 3.17
CA LYS A 4 -4.53 45.94 2.21
C LYS A 4 -3.79 45.52 0.92
N THR A 5 -3.61 44.20 0.72
CA THR A 5 -4.41 43.30 -0.19
C THR A 5 -3.89 43.39 -1.64
N ILE A 6 -3.64 42.34 -2.46
CA ILE A 6 -4.40 41.13 -2.81
C ILE A 6 -3.40 40.10 -3.38
N LYS A 7 -3.19 38.93 -2.75
CA LYS A 7 -3.64 37.56 -3.15
C LYS A 7 -3.69 37.27 -4.65
N ASN A 8 -3.04 36.17 -5.07
CA ASN A 8 -3.60 35.13 -5.93
C ASN A 8 -2.56 34.04 -6.17
N ASN A 9 -2.65 32.94 -5.41
CA ASN A 9 -2.04 31.68 -5.80
C ASN A 9 -3.16 30.64 -5.83
N THR A 10 -3.55 30.30 -7.05
CA THR A 10 -4.55 29.29 -7.39
C THR A 10 -3.94 27.91 -7.12
N GLY A 11 -4.10 27.42 -5.90
CA GLY A 11 -3.94 26.00 -5.57
C GLY A 11 -5.29 25.33 -5.72
N VAL A 12 -5.48 24.58 -6.79
CA VAL A 12 -6.71 23.86 -7.11
C VAL A 12 -6.94 22.79 -6.04
N GLU A 13 -8.10 22.88 -5.39
CA GLU A 13 -8.64 21.88 -4.47
C GLU A 13 -9.03 20.61 -5.24
N SER A 14 -8.56 19.47 -4.75
CA SER A 14 -9.20 18.16 -4.96
C SER A 14 -9.45 17.55 -3.59
N SER A 15 -10.66 17.76 -3.09
CA SER A 15 -11.17 17.22 -1.83
C SER A 15 -11.66 15.77 -1.99
N SER A 16 -11.10 14.82 -1.24
CA SER A 16 -11.88 13.88 -0.40
C SER A 16 -10.96 12.91 0.36
N SER A 17 -10.91 13.09 1.68
CA SER A 17 -10.58 12.07 2.68
C SER A 17 -9.22 11.38 2.54
N THR A 18 -8.12 12.11 2.66
CA THR A 18 -6.89 11.50 3.19
C THR A 18 -7.15 11.23 4.67
N PRO A 19 -7.35 9.97 5.13
CA PRO A 19 -7.35 9.72 6.56
C PRO A 19 -6.01 10.23 7.06
N ASN A 20 -6.08 11.15 8.02
CA ASN A 20 -4.99 12.03 8.40
C ASN A 20 -3.75 11.18 8.66
N VAL A 21 -2.84 11.09 7.67
CA VAL A 21 -1.77 10.09 7.65
C VAL A 21 -0.88 10.29 8.88
N ASP A 22 -0.81 11.52 9.38
CA ASP A 22 -0.08 11.87 10.59
C ASP A 22 -0.80 11.42 11.88
N GLU A 23 -2.14 11.39 11.92
CA GLU A 23 -2.90 10.73 13.00
C GLU A 23 -2.76 9.20 12.94
N LEU A 24 -2.76 8.62 11.73
CA LEU A 24 -2.53 7.19 11.54
C LEU A 24 -1.09 6.81 11.94
N LYS A 25 -0.10 7.65 11.67
CA LYS A 25 1.27 7.48 12.19
C LYS A 25 1.30 7.58 13.71
N ALA A 26 0.54 8.49 14.30
CA ALA A 26 0.46 8.61 15.76
C ALA A 26 -0.20 7.38 16.40
N LYS A 27 -1.21 6.79 15.76
CA LYS A 27 -1.97 5.64 16.25
C LYS A 27 -1.31 4.29 15.97
N HIS A 28 -0.66 4.13 14.81
CA HIS A 28 -0.12 2.85 14.32
C HIS A 28 1.40 2.86 14.11
N GLY A 29 2.08 3.99 14.33
CA GLY A 29 3.53 4.13 14.18
C GLY A 29 3.96 4.44 12.75
N LYS A 30 4.75 3.56 12.13
CA LYS A 30 5.22 3.76 10.75
C LYS A 30 4.20 3.20 9.77
N VAL A 31 3.51 4.09 9.06
CA VAL A 31 2.56 3.73 7.99
C VAL A 31 3.08 4.13 6.61
N TYR A 32 2.63 3.42 5.59
CA TYR A 32 3.05 3.53 4.19
C TYR A 32 1.81 3.53 3.31
N LYS A 33 1.75 4.47 2.37
CA LYS A 33 0.71 4.50 1.33
C LYS A 33 1.18 3.67 0.13
N LEU A 34 0.32 2.77 -0.33
CA LEU A 34 0.50 1.99 -1.54
C LEU A 34 -0.53 2.44 -2.57
N ASP A 35 -0.04 3.04 -3.65
CA ASP A 35 -0.83 3.42 -4.81
C ASP A 35 -0.61 2.39 -5.93
N LEU A 36 -1.70 1.86 -6.46
CA LEU A 36 -1.73 0.84 -7.50
C LEU A 36 -2.61 1.33 -8.64
N THR A 37 -2.13 1.17 -9.86
CA THR A 37 -2.89 1.46 -11.07
C THR A 37 -3.19 0.14 -11.76
N LEU A 38 -4.47 -0.14 -11.98
CA LEU A 38 -4.94 -1.33 -12.67
C LEU A 38 -5.54 -0.93 -14.00
N ASN A 39 -5.18 -1.65 -15.05
CA ASN A 39 -5.75 -1.47 -16.38
C ASN A 39 -6.46 -2.78 -16.76
N PRO A 40 -7.70 -3.01 -16.28
CA PRO A 40 -8.43 -4.24 -16.57
C PRO A 40 -8.85 -4.37 -18.04
N ASP A 41 -8.96 -3.26 -18.78
CA ASP A 41 -9.20 -3.23 -20.23
C ASP A 41 -8.37 -2.10 -20.89
N ASP A 42 -8.50 -1.96 -22.22
CA ASP A 42 -7.73 -0.98 -23.00
C ASP A 42 -8.17 0.49 -22.76
N ASN A 43 -9.27 0.73 -22.03
CA ASN A 43 -9.89 2.06 -21.89
C ASN A 43 -10.09 2.52 -20.44
N THR A 44 -9.92 1.64 -19.46
CA THR A 44 -10.23 1.89 -18.05
C THR A 44 -8.97 1.79 -17.23
N GLU A 45 -8.61 2.90 -16.61
CA GLU A 45 -7.52 2.98 -15.63
C GLU A 45 -8.15 3.15 -14.25
N ILE A 46 -7.91 2.19 -13.36
CA ILE A 46 -8.43 2.19 -11.99
C ILE A 46 -7.27 2.42 -11.03
N GLU A 47 -7.29 3.57 -10.38
CA GLU A 47 -6.35 3.89 -9.31
C GLU A 47 -6.90 3.41 -7.96
N LYS A 48 -6.14 2.57 -7.27
CA LYS A 48 -6.44 2.09 -5.93
C LYS A 48 -5.33 2.47 -4.95
N SER A 49 -5.72 3.13 -3.87
CA SER A 49 -4.83 3.52 -2.77
C SER A 49 -5.17 2.77 -1.48
N TYR A 50 -4.15 2.28 -0.80
CA TYR A 50 -4.24 1.60 0.49
C TYR A 50 -3.17 2.11 1.46
N ILE A 51 -3.43 1.98 2.76
CA ILE A 51 -2.46 2.32 3.81
C ILE A 51 -2.10 1.06 4.60
N PHE A 52 -0.80 0.78 4.67
CA PHE A 52 -0.24 -0.33 5.41
C PHE A 52 0.64 0.17 6.55
N ILE A 53 0.75 -0.60 7.62
CA ILE A 53 1.79 -0.42 8.62
C ILE A 53 3.10 -1.06 8.13
N LYS A 54 4.22 -0.69 8.75
CA LYS A 54 5.50 -1.35 8.48
C LYS A 54 5.36 -2.86 8.68
N PRO A 55 5.64 -3.69 7.66
CA PRO A 55 5.57 -5.12 7.85
C PRO A 55 6.55 -5.60 8.92
N THR A 56 6.09 -6.48 9.79
CA THR A 56 6.89 -7.03 10.89
C THR A 56 7.58 -8.32 10.47
N THR A 57 8.71 -8.65 11.12
CA THR A 57 9.41 -9.93 10.90
C THR A 57 8.48 -11.12 11.15
N ALA A 58 7.60 -11.04 12.16
CA ALA A 58 6.64 -12.10 12.46
C ALA A 58 5.63 -12.33 11.31
N SER A 59 5.13 -11.26 10.69
CA SER A 59 4.25 -11.36 9.53
C SER A 59 4.98 -11.96 8.32
N TYR A 60 6.24 -11.58 8.09
CA TYR A 60 7.07 -12.17 7.05
C TYR A 60 7.36 -13.66 7.28
N ASP A 61 7.72 -14.06 8.50
CA ASP A 61 7.94 -15.47 8.85
C ASP A 61 6.68 -16.31 8.61
N ARG A 62 5.50 -15.75 8.92
CA ARG A 62 4.22 -16.40 8.64
C ARG A 62 3.96 -16.53 7.15
N TYR A 63 4.27 -15.49 6.37
CA TYR A 63 4.22 -15.53 4.90
C TYR A 63 5.11 -16.67 4.37
N VAL A 64 6.38 -16.75 4.79
CA VAL A 64 7.32 -17.79 4.34
C VAL A 64 6.83 -19.19 4.72
N LYS A 65 6.27 -19.37 5.92
CA LYS A 65 5.70 -20.67 6.34
C LYS A 65 4.45 -21.06 5.55
N THR A 66 3.65 -20.07 5.15
CA THR A 66 2.37 -20.30 4.46
C THR A 66 2.54 -20.42 2.95
N SER A 67 3.61 -19.85 2.37
CA SER A 67 3.84 -19.82 0.93
C SER A 67 3.98 -21.22 0.31
N SER A 68 4.48 -22.19 1.07
CA SER A 68 4.53 -23.62 0.69
C SER A 68 3.16 -24.23 0.41
N ASN A 69 2.10 -23.70 1.04
CA ASN A 69 0.72 -24.13 0.86
C ASN A 69 -0.05 -23.28 -0.16
N GLY A 70 0.61 -22.30 -0.80
CA GLY A 70 0.02 -21.43 -1.80
C GLY A 70 0.52 -19.99 -1.68
N MET A 71 1.27 -19.55 -2.68
CA MET A 71 1.88 -18.21 -2.74
C MET A 71 0.85 -17.09 -2.60
N THR A 72 -0.23 -17.13 -3.39
CA THR A 72 -1.27 -16.09 -3.39
C THR A 72 -1.99 -16.00 -2.05
N LYS A 73 -2.28 -17.15 -1.41
CA LYS A 73 -2.92 -17.19 -0.09
C LYS A 73 -1.99 -16.62 0.99
N ALA A 74 -0.71 -16.93 0.92
CA ALA A 74 0.29 -16.38 1.82
C ALA A 74 0.43 -14.87 1.65
N LEU A 75 0.47 -14.36 0.42
CA LEU A 75 0.50 -12.93 0.14
C LEU A 75 -0.77 -12.21 0.60
N LYS A 76 -1.97 -12.76 0.36
CA LYS A 76 -3.23 -12.20 0.86
C LYS A 76 -3.22 -12.10 2.39
N THR A 77 -2.77 -13.16 3.07
CA THR A 77 -2.62 -13.15 4.54
C THR A 77 -1.60 -12.10 5.00
N PHE A 78 -0.45 -12.02 4.32
CA PHE A 78 0.60 -11.04 4.61
C PHE A 78 0.11 -9.60 4.44
N MET A 79 -0.64 -9.31 3.39
CA MET A 79 -1.26 -8.00 3.18
C MET A 79 -2.24 -7.66 4.29
N PHE A 80 -3.09 -8.62 4.68
CA PHE A 80 -4.07 -8.42 5.75
C PHE A 80 -3.47 -8.28 7.14
N ASP A 81 -2.32 -8.90 7.40
CA ASP A 81 -1.62 -8.77 8.68
C ASP A 81 -1.02 -7.35 8.83
N ASN A 82 -0.82 -6.61 7.72
CA ASN A 82 -0.15 -5.32 7.71
C ASN A 82 -1.02 -4.15 7.19
N ILE A 83 -2.26 -4.38 6.76
CA ILE A 83 -3.16 -3.29 6.35
C ILE A 83 -3.84 -2.68 7.57
N ILE A 84 -4.12 -1.37 7.52
CA ILE A 84 -4.93 -0.75 8.57
C ILE A 84 -6.39 -1.25 8.50
N PRO A 85 -7.07 -1.43 9.64
CA PRO A 85 -8.46 -1.93 9.67
C PRO A 85 -9.40 -1.17 8.74
N GLU A 86 -9.22 0.15 8.63
CA GLU A 86 -10.05 1.05 7.83
C GLU A 86 -9.99 0.75 6.32
N HIS A 87 -8.91 0.13 5.83
CA HIS A 87 -8.77 -0.28 4.43
C HIS A 87 -8.92 -1.78 4.22
N ARG A 88 -9.15 -2.57 5.27
CA ARG A 88 -9.20 -4.03 5.20
C ARG A 88 -10.34 -4.53 4.30
N ASP A 89 -11.57 -4.05 4.55
CA ASP A 89 -12.76 -4.49 3.83
C ASP A 89 -12.69 -4.07 2.35
N LYS A 90 -12.18 -2.86 2.10
CA LYS A 90 -11.93 -2.37 0.74
C LYS A 90 -10.93 -3.26 0.01
N LEU A 91 -9.79 -3.56 0.65
CA LEU A 91 -8.80 -4.45 0.08
C LEU A 91 -9.40 -5.83 -0.20
N GLU A 92 -10.21 -6.38 0.71
CA GLU A 92 -10.83 -7.69 0.50
C GLU A 92 -11.73 -7.72 -0.74
N ALA A 93 -12.62 -6.75 -0.89
CA ALA A 93 -13.47 -6.62 -2.07
C ALA A 93 -12.64 -6.46 -3.36
N ASP A 94 -11.61 -5.62 -3.32
CA ASP A 94 -10.72 -5.38 -4.46
C ASP A 94 -9.90 -6.62 -4.85
N LEU A 95 -9.54 -7.47 -3.87
CA LEU A 95 -8.86 -8.75 -4.11
C LEU A 95 -9.80 -9.85 -4.64
N GLU A 96 -11.11 -9.77 -4.36
CA GLU A 96 -12.11 -10.65 -4.95
C GLU A 96 -12.38 -10.29 -6.41
N GLU A 97 -12.49 -9.01 -6.72
CA GLU A 97 -12.69 -8.51 -8.09
C GLU A 97 -11.42 -8.65 -8.94
N TYR A 98 -10.25 -8.32 -8.36
CA TYR A 98 -8.95 -8.34 -9.04
C TYR A 98 -7.96 -9.27 -8.33
N PRO A 99 -8.04 -10.61 -8.50
CA PRO A 99 -7.23 -11.56 -7.75
C PRO A 99 -5.71 -11.38 -7.96
N ALA A 100 -5.30 -10.91 -9.14
CA ALA A 100 -3.90 -10.62 -9.48
C ALA A 100 -3.33 -9.43 -8.69
N LEU A 101 -4.17 -8.54 -8.14
CA LEU A 101 -3.73 -7.40 -7.32
C LEU A 101 -2.91 -7.86 -6.10
N THR A 102 -3.23 -9.06 -5.58
CA THR A 102 -2.49 -9.69 -4.48
C THR A 102 -0.99 -9.79 -4.78
N LEU A 103 -0.62 -10.12 -6.03
CA LEU A 103 0.77 -10.28 -6.43
C LEU A 103 1.48 -8.92 -6.45
N SER A 104 0.94 -7.96 -7.20
CA SER A 104 1.54 -6.62 -7.34
C SER A 104 1.67 -5.90 -6.00
N ALA A 105 0.60 -5.94 -5.19
CA ALA A 105 0.59 -5.30 -3.89
C ALA A 105 1.49 -6.03 -2.89
N GLY A 106 1.42 -7.36 -2.85
CA GLY A 106 2.23 -8.20 -1.96
C GLY A 106 3.73 -8.10 -2.25
N GLU A 107 4.14 -8.15 -3.52
CA GLU A 107 5.53 -7.94 -3.94
C GLU A 107 6.04 -6.56 -3.55
N LYS A 108 5.21 -5.51 -3.69
CA LYS A 108 5.59 -4.16 -3.27
C LYS A 108 5.82 -4.08 -1.76
N LEU A 109 4.99 -4.74 -0.95
CA LEU A 109 5.21 -4.83 0.49
C LEU A 109 6.49 -5.61 0.84
N LEU A 110 6.77 -6.72 0.16
CA LEU A 110 8.01 -7.47 0.34
C LEU A 110 9.25 -6.63 -0.05
N SER A 111 9.14 -5.79 -1.08
CA SER A 111 10.23 -4.88 -1.46
C SER A 111 10.57 -3.87 -0.36
N MET A 112 9.58 -3.45 0.45
CA MET A 112 9.82 -2.59 1.63
C MET A 112 10.61 -3.31 2.72
N LEU A 113 10.57 -4.65 2.75
CA LEU A 113 11.37 -5.48 3.65
C LEU A 113 12.78 -5.77 3.14
N GLY A 114 13.14 -5.22 1.97
CA GLY A 114 14.46 -5.41 1.38
C GLY A 114 14.51 -6.52 0.32
N LEU A 115 13.36 -7.04 -0.14
CA LEU A 115 13.32 -7.84 -1.36
C LEU A 115 13.62 -6.95 -2.57
N SER A 116 14.91 -6.79 -2.90
CA SER A 116 15.34 -6.02 -4.07
C SER A 116 15.37 -6.89 -5.32
N LYS A 117 14.99 -6.30 -6.46
CA LYS A 117 15.05 -6.95 -7.78
C LYS A 117 16.48 -7.04 -8.33
N SER A 118 17.42 -6.30 -7.75
CA SER A 118 18.84 -6.27 -8.10
C SER A 118 19.69 -6.62 -6.88
N ALA A 119 20.20 -7.84 -6.84
CA ALA A 119 21.25 -8.26 -5.93
C ALA A 119 22.47 -8.64 -6.78
N ASN A 120 23.53 -7.81 -6.73
CA ASN A 120 24.80 -8.15 -7.36
C ASN A 120 25.62 -8.96 -6.37
N LEU A 121 25.87 -10.23 -6.70
CA LEU A 121 26.72 -11.12 -5.92
C LEU A 121 28.09 -11.15 -6.59
N MET A 122 29.11 -10.51 -5.99
CA MET A 122 30.49 -10.67 -6.41
C MET A 122 31.14 -11.76 -5.56
N LYS A 123 31.67 -12.79 -6.22
CA LYS A 123 32.53 -13.78 -5.58
C LYS A 123 33.91 -13.15 -5.37
N LEU A 124 34.42 -13.20 -4.13
CA LEU A 124 35.82 -12.88 -3.80
C LEU A 124 36.71 -14.09 -4.07
#